data_AF-A0A3B1AJE6-F1
#
_entry.id   AF-A0A3B1AJE6-F1
#
_cell.length_a   1.000
_cell.length_b   1.000
_cell.length_c   1.000
_cell.angle_alpha   90.00
_cell.angle_beta   90.00
_cell.angle_gamma   90.00
#
_symmetry.space_group_name_H-M   'P 1'
#
loop_
_entity.id
_entity.type
_entity.pdbx_description
1 polymer ?
#
loop_
_entity_poly.entity_id
_entity_poly.type
_entity_poly.pdbx_seq_one_letter_code
_entity_poly.pdbx_strand_id
1 'polypeptide(L)'
;MTNTTTTNSTEAQYDEVLLHASVKLNTRLLAGVFGLISGLSLFVITYISLYRGMPDTGQYLRLLGVFLPGYEVSHFGAWVGFFWAFIIGALLAGMFYRIYARSIPDLIQDYLRDGAKNDDLLGMPMRLSGHYLGLALGAIIAGGLIVTTNWLVIRGTADESTHAQLLVNFLPGYSVSTIGSFIGAIELFIFSYILSLFFCWIYNNVVAFRGTK
;
A
#
# COMPACT_ATOMS: atom_id res chain seq x y z
N MET A 1 -34.29 27.77 27.04
CA MET A 1 -32.85 27.43 26.92
C MET A 1 -32.68 26.02 26.34
N THR A 2 -33.29 25.73 25.17
CA THR A 2 -33.36 24.37 24.59
C THR A 2 -32.91 24.29 23.14
N ASN A 3 -32.45 25.40 22.52
CA ASN A 3 -32.11 25.43 21.10
C ASN A 3 -30.63 25.19 20.78
N THR A 4 -29.71 25.29 21.75
CA THR A 4 -28.26 25.17 21.49
C THR A 4 -27.76 23.73 21.42
N THR A 5 -28.45 22.78 22.04
CA THR A 5 -28.03 21.36 22.04
C THR A 5 -28.40 20.66 20.72
N THR A 6 -29.52 21.04 20.10
CA THR A 6 -30.03 20.44 18.85
C THR A 6 -29.30 20.92 17.60
N THR A 7 -28.82 22.18 17.57
CA THR A 7 -27.99 22.68 16.47
C THR A 7 -26.62 22.00 16.44
N ASN A 8 -25.96 21.88 17.60
CA ASN A 8 -24.63 21.25 17.69
C ASN A 8 -24.64 19.76 17.29
N SER A 9 -25.69 19.00 17.62
CA SER A 9 -25.77 17.58 17.22
C SER A 9 -26.03 17.40 15.72
N THR A 10 -26.71 18.37 15.09
CA THR A 10 -27.05 18.32 13.67
C THR A 10 -25.83 18.69 12.81
N GLU A 11 -25.09 19.73 13.18
CA GLU A 11 -23.85 20.13 12.49
C GLU A 11 -22.78 19.03 12.55
N ALA A 12 -22.55 18.44 13.73
CA ALA A 12 -21.62 17.33 13.89
C ALA A 12 -21.96 16.11 13.02
N GLN A 13 -23.26 15.82 12.85
CA GLN A 13 -23.73 14.73 11.99
C GLN A 13 -23.48 15.02 10.50
N TYR A 14 -23.68 16.28 10.06
CA TYR A 14 -23.39 16.67 8.68
C TYR A 14 -21.89 16.59 8.36
N ASP A 15 -21.04 17.04 9.28
CA ASP A 15 -19.59 16.99 9.11
C ASP A 15 -19.07 15.55 9.00
N GLU A 16 -19.59 14.63 9.81
CA GLU A 16 -19.24 13.20 9.73
C GLU A 16 -19.60 12.60 8.36
N VAL A 17 -20.79 12.94 7.83
CA VAL A 17 -21.24 12.48 6.51
C VAL A 17 -20.35 13.03 5.39
N LEU A 18 -20.00 14.32 5.45
CA LEU A 18 -19.11 14.96 4.48
C LEU A 18 -17.69 14.39 4.54
N LEU A 19 -17.17 14.14 5.74
CA LEU A 19 -15.87 13.50 5.95
C LEU A 19 -15.86 12.09 5.36
N HIS A 20 -16.85 11.26 5.69
CA HIS A 20 -16.95 9.90 5.17
C HIS A 20 -17.10 9.88 3.64
N ALA A 21 -17.88 10.79 3.08
CA ALA A 21 -18.00 10.95 1.63
C ALA A 21 -16.66 11.35 0.97
N SER A 22 -15.93 12.28 1.58
CA SER A 22 -14.63 12.75 1.12
C SER A 22 -13.56 11.65 1.16
N VAL A 23 -13.49 10.90 2.27
CA VAL A 23 -12.60 9.74 2.41
C VAL A 23 -12.90 8.70 1.35
N LYS A 24 -14.19 8.38 1.13
CA LYS A 24 -14.60 7.39 0.11
C LYS A 24 -14.25 7.84 -1.31
N LEU A 25 -14.45 9.12 -1.62
CA LEU A 25 -14.08 9.70 -2.91
C LEU A 25 -12.56 9.65 -3.13
N ASN A 26 -11.78 10.10 -2.14
CA ASN A 26 -10.33 10.11 -2.24
C ASN A 26 -9.75 8.68 -2.35
N THR A 27 -10.34 7.71 -1.64
CA THR A 27 -10.00 6.29 -1.79
C THR A 27 -10.19 5.83 -3.24
N ARG A 28 -11.33 6.18 -3.86
CA ARG A 28 -11.63 5.79 -5.25
C ARG A 28 -10.72 6.46 -6.25
N LEU A 29 -10.40 7.74 -6.04
CA LEU A 29 -9.48 8.49 -6.89
C LEU A 29 -8.07 7.90 -6.82
N LEU A 30 -7.54 7.69 -5.61
CA LEU A 30 -6.21 7.11 -5.43
C LEU A 30 -6.12 5.71 -6.04
N ALA A 31 -7.11 4.86 -5.78
CA ALA A 31 -7.20 3.53 -6.36
C ALA A 31 -7.24 3.59 -7.90
N GLY A 32 -8.07 4.47 -8.47
CA GLY A 32 -8.16 4.65 -9.92
C GLY A 32 -6.84 5.12 -10.54
N VAL A 33 -6.19 6.12 -9.95
CA VAL A 33 -4.91 6.68 -10.44
C VAL A 33 -3.80 5.64 -10.35
N PHE A 34 -3.61 4.98 -9.21
CA PHE A 34 -2.58 3.95 -9.07
C PHE A 34 -2.84 2.73 -9.95
N GLY A 35 -4.12 2.34 -10.11
CA GLY A 35 -4.51 1.32 -11.08
C GLY A 35 -4.13 1.73 -12.50
N LEU A 36 -4.47 2.94 -12.94
CA LEU A 36 -4.11 3.41 -14.28
C LEU A 36 -2.60 3.49 -14.49
N ILE A 37 -1.85 4.04 -13.53
CA ILE A 37 -0.39 4.14 -13.62
C ILE A 37 0.24 2.75 -13.71
N SER A 38 -0.14 1.82 -12.85
CA SER A 38 0.40 0.46 -12.86
C SER A 38 0.02 -0.31 -14.12
N GLY A 39 -1.25 -0.22 -14.55
CA GLY A 39 -1.74 -0.79 -15.80
C GLY A 39 -0.99 -0.26 -17.02
N LEU A 40 -0.91 1.06 -17.17
CA LEU A 40 -0.19 1.71 -18.27
C LEU A 40 1.30 1.38 -18.25
N SER A 41 1.91 1.33 -17.06
CA SER A 41 3.33 0.97 -16.92
C SER A 41 3.58 -0.44 -17.45
N LEU A 42 2.76 -1.42 -17.07
CA LEU A 42 2.92 -2.79 -17.55
C LEU A 42 2.64 -2.90 -19.05
N PHE A 43 1.61 -2.21 -19.55
CA PHE A 43 1.30 -2.15 -20.98
C PHE A 43 2.49 -1.62 -21.79
N VAL A 44 3.01 -0.44 -21.41
CA VAL A 44 4.14 0.20 -22.09
C VAL A 44 5.40 -0.67 -22.01
N ILE A 45 5.71 -1.24 -20.84
CA ILE A 45 6.87 -2.14 -20.68
C ILE A 45 6.73 -3.38 -21.57
N THR A 46 5.53 -3.94 -21.70
CA THR A 46 5.28 -5.10 -22.59
C THR A 46 5.53 -4.74 -24.05
N TYR A 47 5.06 -3.58 -24.51
CA TYR A 47 5.32 -3.09 -25.87
C TYR A 47 6.80 -2.77 -26.11
N ILE A 48 7.48 -2.15 -25.14
CA ILE A 48 8.93 -1.92 -25.21
C ILE A 48 9.66 -3.27 -25.35
N SER A 49 9.25 -4.28 -24.59
CA SER A 49 9.84 -5.63 -24.66
C SER A 49 9.64 -6.27 -26.03
N LEU A 50 8.44 -6.15 -26.62
CA LEU A 50 8.13 -6.68 -27.96
C LEU A 50 8.98 -6.03 -29.06
N TYR A 51 9.14 -4.70 -29.05
CA TYR A 51 9.84 -3.99 -30.12
C TYR A 51 11.35 -3.99 -29.99
N ARG A 52 11.89 -4.06 -28.76
CA ARG A 52 13.35 -4.06 -28.56
C ARG A 52 14.00 -5.41 -28.79
N GLY A 53 13.23 -6.50 -28.90
CA GLY A 53 13.76 -7.83 -29.27
C GLY A 53 14.95 -8.29 -28.43
N MET A 54 15.04 -7.85 -27.16
CA MET A 54 16.19 -8.14 -26.32
C MET A 54 16.12 -9.60 -25.82
N PRO A 55 17.20 -10.39 -25.94
CA PRO A 55 17.23 -11.81 -25.57
C PRO A 55 16.75 -12.10 -24.14
N ASP A 56 17.04 -11.21 -23.18
CA ASP A 56 16.85 -11.49 -21.75
C ASP A 56 15.71 -10.70 -21.09
N THR A 57 15.30 -9.55 -21.62
CA THR A 57 14.30 -8.69 -20.94
C THR A 57 12.90 -9.29 -20.94
N GLY A 58 12.58 -10.14 -21.93
CA GLY A 58 11.32 -10.87 -21.97
C GLY A 58 11.20 -11.95 -20.89
N GLN A 59 12.30 -12.42 -20.31
CA GLN A 59 12.29 -13.52 -19.34
C GLN A 59 11.62 -13.10 -18.03
N TYR A 60 11.96 -11.93 -17.49
CA TYR A 60 11.33 -11.40 -16.27
C TYR A 60 9.85 -11.07 -16.47
N LEU A 61 9.50 -10.52 -17.63
CA LEU A 61 8.10 -10.24 -17.95
C LEU A 61 7.31 -11.53 -18.10
N ARG A 62 7.88 -12.57 -18.70
CA ARG A 62 7.23 -13.87 -18.85
C ARG A 62 6.96 -14.55 -17.50
N LEU A 63 7.79 -14.32 -16.48
CA LEU A 63 7.51 -14.74 -15.10
C LEU A 63 6.21 -14.12 -14.57
N LEU A 64 5.83 -12.93 -15.02
CA LEU A 64 4.59 -12.30 -14.61
C LEU A 64 3.36 -13.11 -15.07
N GLY A 65 3.46 -13.91 -16.14
CA GLY A 65 2.42 -14.86 -16.54
C GLY A 65 2.16 -15.97 -15.51
N VAL A 66 3.10 -16.20 -14.58
CA VAL A 66 2.92 -17.08 -13.42
C VAL A 66 2.04 -16.44 -12.36
N PHE A 67 1.97 -15.11 -12.27
CA PHE A 67 1.11 -14.41 -11.32
C PHE A 67 -0.18 -13.87 -11.95
N LEU A 68 -0.17 -13.60 -13.26
CA LEU A 68 -1.26 -13.00 -14.00
C LEU A 68 -1.86 -14.02 -14.97
N PRO A 69 -3.02 -14.63 -14.66
CA PRO A 69 -3.69 -15.56 -15.55
C PRO A 69 -3.94 -14.97 -16.94
N GLY A 70 -3.48 -15.66 -17.99
CA GLY A 70 -3.66 -15.25 -19.38
C GLY A 70 -2.72 -14.14 -19.85
N TYR A 71 -1.79 -13.68 -19.02
CA TYR A 71 -0.76 -12.74 -19.44
C TYR A 71 0.40 -13.45 -20.14
N GLU A 72 0.79 -12.91 -21.28
CA GLU A 72 1.96 -13.30 -22.04
C GLU A 72 2.58 -12.05 -22.68
N VAL A 73 3.84 -12.14 -23.11
CA VAL A 73 4.50 -11.04 -23.81
C VAL A 73 4.05 -11.06 -25.27
N SER A 74 2.82 -10.57 -25.51
CA SER A 74 2.20 -10.45 -26.84
C SER A 74 1.35 -9.17 -26.90
N HIS A 75 0.95 -8.77 -28.10
CA HIS A 75 0.08 -7.59 -28.26
C HIS A 75 -1.25 -7.75 -27.50
N PHE A 76 -1.83 -8.96 -27.51
CA PHE A 76 -3.04 -9.25 -26.74
C PHE A 76 -2.72 -9.35 -25.24
N GLY A 77 -1.62 -10.01 -24.89
CA GLY A 77 -1.16 -10.12 -23.51
C GLY A 77 -0.89 -8.77 -22.83
N ALA A 78 -0.47 -7.74 -23.57
CA ALA A 78 -0.32 -6.38 -23.03
C ALA A 78 -1.63 -5.81 -22.48
N TRP A 79 -2.77 -6.04 -23.15
CA TRP A 79 -4.09 -5.63 -22.67
C TRP A 79 -4.54 -6.44 -21.45
N VAL A 80 -4.26 -7.74 -21.45
CA VAL A 80 -4.51 -8.61 -20.28
C VAL A 80 -3.68 -8.15 -19.08
N GLY A 81 -2.41 -7.81 -19.30
CA GLY A 81 -1.51 -7.26 -18.30
C GLY A 81 -1.99 -5.93 -17.76
N PHE A 82 -2.39 -5.01 -18.65
CA PHE A 82 -3.00 -3.74 -18.26
C PHE A 82 -4.16 -3.93 -17.29
N PHE A 83 -5.10 -4.82 -17.64
CA PHE A 83 -6.28 -5.10 -16.82
C PHE A 83 -5.90 -5.64 -15.43
N TRP A 84 -5.01 -6.63 -15.38
CA TRP A 84 -4.57 -7.21 -14.12
C TRP A 84 -3.78 -6.22 -13.25
N ALA A 85 -2.83 -5.51 -13.83
CA ALA A 85 -2.04 -4.51 -13.10
C ALA A 85 -2.94 -3.36 -12.62
N PHE A 86 -3.93 -2.95 -13.40
CA PHE A 86 -4.93 -1.99 -12.97
C PHE A 86 -5.69 -2.45 -11.73
N ILE A 87 -6.20 -3.68 -11.71
CA ILE A 87 -6.93 -4.23 -10.57
C ILE A 87 -6.03 -4.31 -9.34
N ILE A 88 -4.83 -4.90 -9.48
CA ILE A 88 -3.90 -5.09 -8.36
C ILE A 88 -3.46 -3.74 -7.81
N GLY A 89 -3.06 -2.80 -8.67
CA GLY A 89 -2.65 -1.45 -8.27
C GLY A 89 -3.78 -0.69 -7.58
N ALA A 90 -5.01 -0.78 -8.08
CA ALA A 90 -6.17 -0.14 -7.48
C ALA A 90 -6.51 -0.73 -6.11
N LEU A 91 -6.47 -2.07 -5.97
CA LEU A 91 -6.72 -2.75 -4.70
C LEU A 91 -5.67 -2.39 -3.65
N LEU A 92 -4.38 -2.40 -4.01
CA LEU A 92 -3.28 -2.07 -3.10
C LEU A 92 -3.37 -0.61 -2.64
N ALA A 93 -3.56 0.33 -3.56
CA ALA A 93 -3.66 1.75 -3.22
C ALA A 93 -4.93 2.06 -2.42
N GLY A 94 -6.07 1.44 -2.77
CA GLY A 94 -7.31 1.58 -2.02
C GLY A 94 -7.21 1.01 -0.61
N MET A 95 -6.57 -0.15 -0.44
CA MET A 95 -6.32 -0.74 0.87
C MET A 95 -5.38 0.13 1.71
N PHE A 96 -4.27 0.59 1.12
CA PHE A 96 -3.35 1.52 1.75
C PHE A 96 -4.07 2.75 2.28
N TYR A 97 -4.80 3.43 1.40
CA TYR A 97 -5.51 4.66 1.76
C TYR A 97 -6.60 4.41 2.79
N ARG A 98 -7.30 3.28 2.75
CA ARG A 98 -8.33 2.96 3.74
C ARG A 98 -7.75 2.74 5.13
N ILE A 99 -6.59 2.08 5.23
CA ILE A 99 -5.89 1.90 6.52
C ILE A 99 -5.34 3.24 7.00
N TYR A 100 -4.73 4.01 6.09
CA TYR A 100 -4.21 5.34 6.41
C TYR A 100 -5.30 6.33 6.79
N ALA A 101 -6.45 6.35 6.12
CA ALA A 101 -7.54 7.28 6.38
C ALA A 101 -8.20 7.07 7.76
N ARG A 102 -8.10 5.86 8.34
CA ARG A 102 -8.49 5.64 9.74
C ARG A 102 -7.65 6.44 10.73
N SER A 103 -6.47 6.93 10.33
CA SER A 103 -5.62 7.77 11.17
C SER A 103 -6.02 9.23 11.24
N ILE A 104 -6.84 9.70 10.29
CA ILE A 104 -7.17 11.11 10.14
C ILE A 104 -7.83 11.69 11.40
N PRO A 105 -8.78 11.02 12.09
CA PRO A 105 -9.39 11.55 13.30
C PRO A 105 -8.37 11.79 14.42
N ASP A 106 -7.47 10.83 14.65
CA ASP A 106 -6.43 10.93 15.68
C ASP A 106 -5.45 12.07 15.36
N LEU A 107 -5.10 12.23 14.07
CA LEU A 107 -4.24 13.32 13.59
C LEU A 107 -4.89 14.71 13.78
N ILE A 108 -6.19 14.81 13.53
CA ILE A 108 -6.97 16.06 13.73
C ILE A 108 -7.10 16.36 15.23
N GLN A 109 -7.32 15.35 16.06
CA GLN A 109 -7.43 15.54 17.51
C GLN A 109 -6.10 16.03 18.10
N ASP A 110 -4.98 15.43 17.69
CA ASP A 110 -3.65 15.89 18.07
C ASP A 110 -3.38 17.31 17.53
N TYR A 111 -3.81 17.62 16.30
CA TYR A 111 -3.71 18.96 15.73
C TYR A 111 -4.51 20.01 16.52
N LEU A 112 -5.76 19.73 16.91
CA LEU A 112 -6.57 20.67 17.69
C LEU A 112 -6.01 20.88 19.09
N ARG A 113 -5.43 19.82 19.67
CA ARG A 113 -4.83 19.85 21.00
C ARG A 113 -3.49 20.61 21.03
N ASP A 114 -2.62 20.40 20.05
CA ASP A 114 -1.27 20.99 20.00
C ASP A 114 -1.23 22.31 19.21
N GLY A 115 -2.05 22.47 18.17
CA GLY A 115 -2.17 23.68 17.35
C GLY A 115 -2.79 24.86 18.09
N ALA A 116 -3.57 24.62 19.15
CA ALA A 116 -4.01 25.68 20.07
C ALA A 116 -2.86 26.28 20.90
N LYS A 117 -1.67 25.64 20.90
CA LYS A 117 -0.53 26.02 21.74
C LYS A 117 0.60 26.74 20.98
N ASN A 118 0.67 26.63 19.65
CA ASN A 118 1.70 27.28 18.83
C ASN A 118 1.08 27.81 17.52
N ASP A 119 1.26 29.10 17.24
CA ASP A 119 0.87 29.81 15.98
C ASP A 119 1.62 29.33 14.72
N ASP A 120 2.20 28.14 14.75
CA ASP A 120 3.03 27.57 13.67
C ASP A 120 2.23 26.54 12.85
N LEU A 121 1.17 27.04 12.21
CA LEU A 121 0.23 26.26 11.38
C LEU A 121 0.90 25.54 10.20
N LEU A 122 2.10 25.98 9.78
CA LEU A 122 2.83 25.45 8.63
C LEU A 122 3.84 24.34 8.99
N GLY A 123 4.29 24.24 10.25
CA GLY A 123 5.29 23.25 10.68
C GLY A 123 4.75 21.84 10.94
N MET A 124 3.48 21.72 11.32
CA MET A 124 2.87 20.47 11.77
C MET A 124 2.46 19.44 10.67
N PRO A 125 2.05 19.81 9.43
CA PRO A 125 1.78 18.80 8.38
C PRO A 125 3.03 17.99 7.97
N MET A 126 4.21 18.32 8.49
CA MET A 126 5.44 17.55 8.32
C MET A 126 5.68 16.48 9.41
N ARG A 127 4.71 16.12 10.26
CA ARG A 127 4.89 15.00 11.21
C ARG A 127 4.22 13.75 10.68
N LEU A 128 5.01 12.74 10.35
CA LEU A 128 4.51 11.48 9.83
C LEU A 128 4.21 10.53 10.99
N SER A 129 2.98 10.00 11.04
CA SER A 129 2.61 9.04 12.08
C SER A 129 3.07 7.63 11.70
N GLY A 130 4.02 7.11 12.48
CA GLY A 130 4.65 5.80 12.22
C GLY A 130 3.72 4.61 12.42
N HIS A 131 2.75 4.71 13.35
CA HIS A 131 1.84 3.60 13.64
C HIS A 131 0.95 3.26 12.44
N TYR A 132 0.33 4.26 11.82
CA TYR A 132 -0.57 4.03 10.70
C TYR A 132 0.19 3.70 9.41
N LEU A 133 1.36 4.32 9.21
CA LEU A 133 2.23 3.96 8.09
C LEU A 133 2.69 2.50 8.21
N GLY A 134 3.14 2.10 9.40
CA GLY A 134 3.54 0.73 9.70
C GLY A 134 2.41 -0.27 9.53
N LEU A 135 1.20 0.06 10.01
CA LEU A 135 0.02 -0.78 9.83
C LEU A 135 -0.34 -0.95 8.34
N ALA A 136 -0.33 0.14 7.58
CA ALA A 136 -0.68 0.12 6.16
C ALA A 136 0.36 -0.66 5.34
N LEU A 137 1.64 -0.35 5.48
CA LEU A 137 2.72 -1.03 4.76
C LEU A 137 2.87 -2.48 5.20
N GLY A 138 2.85 -2.73 6.52
CA GLY A 138 2.94 -4.07 7.08
C GLY A 138 1.81 -4.96 6.58
N ALA A 139 0.56 -4.48 6.60
CA ALA A 139 -0.59 -5.25 6.12
C ALA A 139 -0.50 -5.55 4.61
N ILE A 140 -0.03 -4.60 3.80
CA ILE A 140 0.17 -4.80 2.36
C ILE A 140 1.25 -5.83 2.09
N ILE A 141 2.41 -5.72 2.73
CA ILE A 141 3.54 -6.63 2.51
C ILE A 141 3.19 -8.04 2.99
N ALA A 142 2.62 -8.18 4.18
CA ALA A 142 2.20 -9.45 4.75
C ALA A 142 1.10 -10.11 3.90
N GLY A 143 0.07 -9.35 3.53
CA GLY A 143 -0.99 -9.84 2.65
C GLY A 143 -0.46 -10.23 1.27
N GLY A 144 0.48 -9.43 0.72
CA GLY A 144 1.17 -9.71 -0.52
C GLY A 144 1.89 -11.06 -0.48
N LEU A 145 2.65 -11.34 0.58
CA LEU A 145 3.34 -12.62 0.76
C LEU A 145 2.36 -13.80 0.84
N ILE A 146 1.28 -13.69 1.62
CA ILE A 146 0.27 -14.74 1.73
C ILE A 146 -0.33 -15.03 0.35
N VAL A 147 -0.73 -14.00 -0.38
CA VAL A 147 -1.35 -14.15 -1.70
C VAL A 147 -0.36 -14.78 -2.69
N THR A 148 0.87 -14.27 -2.79
CA THR A 148 1.84 -14.77 -3.77
C THR A 148 2.30 -16.20 -3.46
N THR A 149 2.56 -16.53 -2.19
CA THR A 149 2.97 -17.89 -1.80
C THR A 149 1.85 -18.89 -2.00
N ASN A 150 0.61 -18.59 -1.58
CA ASN A 150 -0.51 -19.51 -1.80
C ASN A 150 -0.84 -19.67 -3.28
N TRP A 151 -0.67 -18.61 -4.09
CA TRP A 151 -0.81 -18.70 -5.53
C TRP A 151 0.18 -19.68 -6.15
N LEU A 152 1.45 -19.65 -5.73
CA LEU A 152 2.48 -20.61 -6.17
C LEU A 152 2.15 -22.05 -5.74
N VAL A 153 1.66 -22.22 -4.51
CA VAL A 153 1.26 -23.54 -3.98
C VAL A 153 0.09 -24.13 -4.78
N ILE A 154 -0.94 -23.33 -5.07
CA ILE A 154 -2.12 -23.76 -5.85
C ILE A 154 -1.71 -24.16 -7.28
N ARG A 155 -0.75 -23.44 -7.87
CA ARG A 155 -0.22 -23.73 -9.22
C ARG A 155 0.72 -24.94 -9.25
N GLY A 156 1.21 -25.40 -8.11
CA GLY A 156 2.21 -26.46 -8.03
C GLY A 156 3.63 -26.02 -8.43
N THR A 157 3.89 -24.71 -8.58
CA THR A 157 5.20 -24.16 -8.99
C THR A 157 6.01 -23.63 -7.80
N ALA A 158 5.66 -24.05 -6.59
CA ALA A 158 6.33 -23.63 -5.35
C ALA A 158 7.83 -24.02 -5.36
N ASP A 159 8.14 -25.23 -5.82
CA ASP A 159 9.49 -25.80 -5.82
C ASP A 159 10.38 -25.26 -6.96
N GLU A 160 9.79 -24.56 -7.94
CA GLU A 160 10.52 -23.99 -9.08
C GLU A 160 10.86 -22.51 -8.88
N SER A 161 10.21 -21.84 -7.91
CA SER A 161 10.40 -20.41 -7.68
C SER A 161 11.67 -20.14 -6.87
N THR A 162 12.79 -19.96 -7.57
CA THR A 162 14.09 -19.64 -6.93
C THR A 162 14.00 -18.39 -6.04
N HIS A 163 13.27 -17.36 -6.49
CA HIS A 163 13.11 -16.12 -5.70
C HIS A 163 12.28 -16.33 -4.43
N ALA A 164 11.23 -17.16 -4.47
CA ALA A 164 10.45 -17.45 -3.27
C ALA A 164 11.25 -18.31 -2.28
N GLN A 165 12.12 -19.20 -2.77
CA GLN A 165 12.98 -20.02 -1.93
C GLN A 165 14.08 -19.21 -1.23
N LEU A 166 14.60 -18.16 -1.88
CA LEU A 166 15.56 -17.27 -1.23
C LEU A 166 15.01 -16.63 0.05
N LEU A 167 13.70 -16.38 0.11
CA LEU A 167 13.05 -15.79 1.28
C LEU A 167 13.18 -16.65 2.54
N VAL A 168 13.35 -17.98 2.41
CA VAL A 168 13.60 -18.90 3.52
C VAL A 168 14.87 -18.55 4.28
N ASN A 169 15.86 -17.96 3.62
CA ASN A 169 17.12 -17.53 4.26
C ASN A 169 16.97 -16.24 5.07
N PHE A 170 15.95 -15.43 4.78
CA PHE A 170 15.74 -14.12 5.42
C PHE A 170 14.63 -14.15 6.47
N LEU A 171 13.68 -15.08 6.34
CA LEU A 171 12.51 -15.22 7.21
C LEU A 171 12.56 -16.56 7.94
N PRO A 172 13.00 -16.59 9.21
CA PRO A 172 13.11 -17.84 9.96
C PRO A 172 11.75 -18.53 10.10
N GLY A 173 11.63 -19.78 9.62
CA GLY A 173 10.36 -20.52 9.69
C GLY A 173 9.38 -20.23 8.54
N TYR A 174 9.72 -19.31 7.63
CA TYR A 174 9.06 -19.24 6.33
C TYR A 174 9.41 -20.46 5.50
N SER A 175 8.41 -21.03 4.84
CA SER A 175 8.55 -22.02 3.78
C SER A 175 7.58 -21.68 2.67
N VAL A 176 7.83 -22.12 1.44
CA VAL A 176 6.91 -21.95 0.30
C VAL A 176 5.73 -22.94 0.44
N SER A 177 4.98 -22.79 1.52
CA SER A 177 3.81 -23.58 1.87
C SER A 177 2.71 -22.65 2.38
N THR A 178 1.46 -23.12 2.40
CA THR A 178 0.33 -22.34 2.93
C THR A 178 0.59 -21.90 4.37
N ILE A 179 1.05 -22.80 5.24
CA ILE A 179 1.34 -22.48 6.65
C ILE A 179 2.57 -21.57 6.76
N GLY A 180 3.63 -21.86 6.00
CA GLY A 180 4.84 -21.04 5.97
C GLY A 180 4.57 -19.59 5.54
N SER A 181 3.60 -19.38 4.64
CA SER A 181 3.19 -18.04 4.21
C SER A 181 2.61 -17.18 5.35
N PHE A 182 1.83 -17.78 6.26
CA PHE A 182 1.28 -17.05 7.42
C PHE A 182 2.36 -16.70 8.43
N ILE A 183 3.31 -17.62 8.67
CA ILE A 183 4.45 -17.38 9.57
C ILE A 183 5.30 -16.23 9.04
N GLY A 184 5.76 -16.34 7.78
CA GLY A 184 6.55 -15.28 7.15
C GLY A 184 5.80 -13.95 7.04
N ALA A 185 4.47 -13.99 6.89
CA ALA A 185 3.66 -12.77 6.84
C ALA A 185 3.61 -12.04 8.19
N ILE A 186 3.53 -12.77 9.31
CA ILE A 186 3.62 -12.18 10.66
C ILE A 186 5.00 -11.55 10.84
N GLU A 187 6.06 -12.23 10.43
CA GLU A 187 7.43 -11.70 10.55
C GLU A 187 7.65 -10.44 9.71
N LEU A 188 7.27 -10.47 8.42
CA LEU A 188 7.35 -9.29 7.56
C LEU A 188 6.48 -8.15 8.04
N PHE A 189 5.29 -8.45 8.60
CA PHE A 189 4.43 -7.44 9.20
C PHE A 189 5.16 -6.73 10.34
N ILE A 190 5.70 -7.49 11.30
CA ILE A 190 6.40 -6.94 12.46
C ILE A 190 7.63 -6.15 12.01
N PHE A 191 8.43 -6.71 11.11
CA PHE A 191 9.63 -6.06 10.60
C PHE A 191 9.32 -4.74 9.89
N SER A 192 8.35 -4.75 8.95
CA SER A 192 7.92 -3.56 8.23
C SER A 192 7.30 -2.51 9.17
N TYR A 193 6.58 -2.95 10.20
CA TYR A 193 5.98 -2.08 11.20
C TYR A 193 7.06 -1.35 12.00
N ILE A 194 8.04 -2.08 12.54
CA ILE A 194 9.18 -1.51 13.28
C ILE A 194 9.99 -0.57 12.38
N LEU A 195 10.26 -0.97 11.14
CA LEU A 195 10.99 -0.14 10.18
C LEU A 195 10.25 1.18 9.89
N SER A 196 8.92 1.15 9.82
CA SER A 196 8.11 2.35 9.62
C SER A 196 8.14 3.27 10.84
N LEU A 197 8.11 2.71 12.05
CA LEU A 197 8.30 3.49 13.28
C LEU A 197 9.67 4.17 13.31
N PHE A 198 10.72 3.43 12.94
CA PHE A 198 12.08 3.95 12.87
C PHE A 198 12.21 5.05 11.80
N PHE A 199 11.63 4.85 10.60
CA PHE A 199 11.60 5.85 9.54
C PHE A 199 10.91 7.14 9.99
N CYS A 200 9.73 7.04 10.61
CA CYS A 200 9.02 8.19 11.15
C CYS A 200 9.80 8.88 12.27
N TRP A 201 10.48 8.13 13.13
CA TRP A 201 11.37 8.71 14.13
C TRP A 201 12.47 9.54 13.47
N ILE A 202 13.20 9.01 12.48
CA ILE A 202 14.24 9.78 11.76
C ILE A 202 13.64 11.03 11.11
N TYR A 203 12.57 10.87 10.35
CA TYR A 203 11.92 11.97 9.64
C TYR A 203 11.49 13.09 10.59
N ASN A 204 10.83 12.73 11.70
CA ASN A 204 10.38 13.70 12.70
C ASN A 204 11.56 14.40 13.41
N ASN A 205 12.69 13.71 13.64
CA ASN A 205 13.90 14.33 14.17
C ASN A 205 14.52 15.34 13.20
N VAL A 206 14.56 15.03 11.90
CA VAL A 206 15.08 15.95 10.86
C VAL A 206 14.20 17.20 10.75
N VAL A 207 12.88 17.02 10.78
CA VAL A 207 11.92 18.13 10.75
C VAL A 207 12.09 19.03 11.98
N ALA A 208 12.21 18.44 13.17
CA ALA A 208 12.44 19.18 14.41
C ALA A 208 13.73 20.02 14.35
N PHE A 209 14.81 19.47 13.82
CA PHE A 209 16.07 20.20 13.66
C PHE A 209 15.97 21.41 12.71
N ARG A 210 15.13 21.32 11.68
CA ARG A 210 14.90 22.43 10.72
C ARG A 210 14.03 23.54 11.30
N GLY A 211 13.11 23.22 12.19
CA GLY A 211 12.24 24.21 12.85
C GLY A 211 12.94 25.03 13.95
N THR A 212 14.13 24.62 14.41
CA THR A 212 14.91 25.33 15.44
C THR A 212 15.94 26.32 14.91
N LYS A 213 16.08 26.46 13.59
CA LYS A 213 16.95 27.45 12.92
C LYS A 213 16.13 28.58 12.34
#